data_AF-K1UEI2-F1
#
_entry.id   AF-K1UEI2-F1
#
_cell.length_a   1.000
_cell.length_b   1.000
_cell.length_c   1.000
_cell.angle_alpha   90.00
_cell.angle_beta   90.00
_cell.angle_gamma   90.00
#
_symmetry.space_group_name_H-M   'P 1'
#
loop_
_entity.id
_entity.type
_entity.pdbx_description
1 polymer ?
#
loop_
_entity_poly.entity_id
_entity_poly.type
_entity_poly.pdbx_seq_one_letter_code
_entity_poly.pdbx_strand_id
1 'polypeptide(L)'
;GTVVCAGGGVGVAPMLPIVQALKAAGNRVITVLAGRTKELIILEKEMRESSDEVIIMTDDGSYGRKGLVTEGVEEVIKRETVNKCFAIGPAIMMKFVCLLTKKYEIPTDVSLNTIMVDGTGMCGACRITVGGKTRFVCVDGPEFDGHQVDFDEMLKRMGAFKDIEKEEIHKLDTEKPTTCEATKELDGRDAEWRASLRKAMKPKERMAIPRVKMNELDAEYRSHSRKEEVNLGLNEEQAVTEAKRCLDCPNPTCMNGCPVGINIPKFIKNIERGEFLEAAKTLKATSALPAVCGRVCPQEKQCESQCTHLKAGHEAVAIGYLERFAADYERESGQISVPEVAQKNNIKVAVIGSGPAGLSFAGDMAKQGYDVTVFEALHEIGGVLNMVSPNSAYQ
;
A
#
# COMPACT_ATOMS: atom_id res chain seq x y z
N GLY A 1 -22.94 20.06 1.45
CA GLY A 1 -23.29 20.50 2.82
C GLY A 1 -22.06 21.08 3.49
N THR A 2 -22.14 21.43 4.77
CA THR A 2 -20.94 21.81 5.55
C THR A 2 -20.26 20.55 6.09
N VAL A 3 -18.95 20.44 5.87
CA VAL A 3 -18.12 19.33 6.34
C VAL A 3 -17.02 19.88 7.23
N VAL A 4 -16.87 19.30 8.42
CA VAL A 4 -15.81 19.65 9.36
C VAL A 4 -14.68 18.62 9.28
N CYS A 5 -13.45 19.08 9.08
CA CYS A 5 -12.25 18.25 8.99
C CYS A 5 -11.34 18.53 10.20
N ALA A 6 -11.24 17.58 11.13
CA ALA A 6 -10.56 17.73 12.41
C ALA A 6 -9.18 17.02 12.40
N GLY A 7 -8.12 17.78 12.12
CA GLY A 7 -6.76 17.27 11.95
C GLY A 7 -5.86 17.50 13.16
N GLY A 8 -5.17 16.45 13.61
CA GLY A 8 -4.25 16.53 14.74
C GLY A 8 -2.83 16.12 14.37
N GLY A 9 -1.86 17.02 14.58
CA GLY A 9 -0.44 16.77 14.33
C GLY A 9 -0.18 16.26 12.90
N VAL A 10 0.55 15.14 12.77
CA VAL A 10 0.85 14.53 11.45
C VAL A 10 -0.39 14.04 10.69
N GLY A 11 -1.54 13.86 11.37
CA GLY A 11 -2.80 13.49 10.74
C GLY A 11 -3.35 14.56 9.78
N VAL A 12 -2.83 15.79 9.85
CA VAL A 12 -3.17 16.87 8.91
C VAL A 12 -2.70 16.56 7.49
N ALA A 13 -1.56 15.88 7.32
CA ALA A 13 -1.01 15.56 6.01
C ALA A 13 -1.92 14.64 5.16
N PRO A 14 -2.36 13.45 5.63
CA PRO A 14 -3.29 12.62 4.88
C PRO A 14 -4.70 13.23 4.77
N MET A 15 -5.03 14.25 5.58
CA MET A 15 -6.32 14.95 5.50
C MET A 15 -6.39 15.95 4.35
N LEU A 16 -5.27 16.55 3.96
CA LEU A 16 -5.23 17.55 2.89
C LEU A 16 -5.89 17.08 1.58
N PRO A 17 -5.58 15.88 1.02
CA PRO A 17 -6.26 15.41 -0.19
C PRO A 17 -7.77 15.20 0.01
N ILE A 18 -8.22 14.83 1.21
CA ILE A 18 -9.65 14.71 1.54
C ILE A 18 -10.32 16.09 1.52
N VAL A 19 -9.71 17.09 2.16
CA VAL A 19 -10.17 18.48 2.16
C VAL A 19 -10.28 19.03 0.73
N GLN A 20 -9.24 18.82 -0.08
CA GLN A 20 -9.22 19.21 -1.50
C GLN A 20 -10.35 18.55 -2.30
N ALA A 21 -10.54 17.24 -2.11
CA ALA A 21 -11.62 16.51 -2.79
C ALA A 21 -13.01 17.00 -2.36
N LEU A 22 -13.22 17.27 -1.06
CA LEU A 22 -14.48 17.81 -0.54
C LEU A 22 -14.77 19.21 -1.09
N LYS A 23 -13.74 20.05 -1.17
CA LYS A 23 -13.83 21.40 -1.72
C LYS A 23 -14.13 21.38 -3.22
N ALA A 24 -13.44 20.52 -3.97
CA ALA A 24 -13.69 20.31 -5.40
C ALA A 24 -15.11 19.77 -5.67
N ALA A 25 -15.66 18.97 -4.76
CA ALA A 25 -17.05 18.50 -4.81
C ALA A 25 -18.09 19.58 -4.44
N GLY A 26 -17.68 20.82 -4.15
CA GLY A 26 -18.55 21.94 -3.85
C GLY A 26 -19.07 22.00 -2.41
N ASN A 27 -18.47 21.26 -1.48
CA ASN A 27 -18.82 21.37 -0.07
C ASN A 27 -18.25 22.63 0.56
N ARG A 28 -18.92 23.14 1.59
CA ARG A 28 -18.34 24.11 2.51
C ARG A 28 -17.45 23.33 3.48
N VAL A 29 -16.14 23.59 3.44
CA VAL A 29 -15.16 22.83 4.21
C VAL A 29 -14.57 23.71 5.30
N ILE A 30 -14.73 23.28 6.55
CA ILE A 30 -14.19 23.98 7.72
C ILE A 30 -13.18 23.05 8.37
N THR A 31 -11.92 23.46 8.36
CA THR A 31 -10.83 22.63 8.87
C THR A 31 -10.42 23.11 10.25
N VAL A 32 -10.39 22.21 11.23
CA VAL A 32 -9.89 22.47 12.58
C VAL A 32 -8.54 21.77 12.70
N LEU A 33 -7.46 22.54 12.75
CA LEU A 33 -6.11 22.03 12.95
C LEU A 33 -5.73 22.13 14.42
N ALA A 34 -5.23 21.04 14.98
CA ALA A 34 -4.80 20.98 16.37
C ALA A 34 -3.36 20.49 16.52
N GLY A 35 -2.62 21.14 17.42
CA GLY A 35 -1.26 20.77 17.80
C GLY A 35 -0.99 21.12 19.26
N ARG A 36 0.05 20.53 19.87
CA ARG A 36 0.38 20.87 21.28
C ARG A 36 0.89 22.30 21.42
N THR A 37 1.66 22.75 20.43
CA THR A 37 2.30 24.08 20.35
C THR A 37 2.24 24.58 18.91
N LYS A 38 2.55 25.87 18.70
CA LYS A 38 2.63 26.52 17.39
C LYS A 38 3.50 25.77 16.39
N GLU A 39 4.66 25.27 16.82
CA GLU A 39 5.65 24.62 15.95
C GLU A 39 5.18 23.28 15.39
N LEU A 40 4.14 22.69 15.99
CA LEU A 40 3.56 21.42 15.57
C LEU A 40 2.33 21.60 14.68
N ILE A 41 1.92 22.84 14.39
CA ILE A 41 0.94 23.13 13.35
C ILE A 41 1.64 23.03 11.99
N ILE A 42 1.18 22.10 11.17
CA ILE A 42 1.72 21.83 9.84
C ILE A 42 0.67 22.08 8.76
N LEU A 43 1.12 22.37 7.54
CA LEU A 43 0.28 22.51 6.34
C LEU A 43 -0.87 23.54 6.45
N GLU A 44 -0.73 24.54 7.32
CA GLU A 44 -1.78 25.57 7.51
C GLU A 44 -2.08 26.30 6.20
N LYS A 45 -1.04 26.66 5.43
CA LYS A 45 -1.20 27.40 4.18
C LYS A 45 -2.04 26.60 3.18
N GLU A 46 -1.63 25.36 2.94
CA GLU A 46 -2.29 24.43 2.02
C GLU A 46 -3.73 24.14 2.45
N MET A 47 -3.97 24.03 3.76
CA MET A 47 -5.31 23.85 4.32
C MET A 47 -6.18 25.11 4.14
N ARG A 48 -5.62 26.31 4.30
CA ARG A 48 -6.35 27.57 4.06
C ARG A 48 -6.72 27.75 2.59
N GLU A 49 -5.83 27.37 1.69
CA GLU A 49 -6.11 27.39 0.24
C GLU A 49 -7.20 26.38 -0.15
N SER A 50 -7.32 25.28 0.61
CA SER A 50 -8.24 24.17 0.30
C SER A 50 -9.53 24.17 1.14
N SER A 51 -9.71 25.12 2.08
CA SER A 51 -10.87 25.20 2.98
C SER A 51 -11.56 26.55 2.87
N ASP A 52 -12.86 26.62 3.21
CA ASP A 52 -13.58 27.90 3.36
C ASP A 52 -13.16 28.63 4.63
N GLU A 53 -12.80 27.87 5.66
CA GLU A 53 -12.35 28.40 6.94
C GLU A 53 -11.36 27.42 7.58
N VAL A 54 -10.35 27.96 8.24
CA VAL A 54 -9.40 27.19 9.03
C VAL A 54 -9.34 27.75 10.44
N ILE A 55 -9.66 26.89 11.41
CA ILE A 55 -9.56 27.13 12.85
C ILE A 55 -8.28 26.47 13.34
N ILE A 56 -7.46 27.22 14.07
CA ILE A 56 -6.25 26.70 14.70
C ILE A 56 -6.47 26.59 16.21
N MET A 57 -6.21 25.40 16.75
CA MET A 57 -6.27 25.09 18.16
C MET A 57 -4.88 24.66 18.64
N THR A 58 -4.37 25.22 19.74
CA THR A 58 -3.21 24.65 20.42
C THR A 58 -3.48 24.40 21.90
N ASP A 59 -2.94 23.30 22.43
CA ASP A 59 -3.15 22.91 23.82
C ASP A 59 -2.65 24.00 24.80
N ASP A 60 -1.53 24.64 24.45
CA ASP A 60 -0.89 25.68 25.25
C ASP A 60 -1.38 27.11 24.97
N GLY A 61 -2.11 27.34 23.87
CA GLY A 61 -2.52 28.66 23.40
C GLY A 61 -1.42 29.49 22.71
N SER A 62 -0.27 28.89 22.37
CA SER A 62 0.83 29.56 21.66
C SER A 62 0.46 30.07 20.27
N TYR A 63 -0.56 29.50 19.62
CA TYR A 63 -1.04 29.97 18.32
C TYR A 63 -2.50 29.61 18.07
N GLY A 64 -3.24 30.50 17.40
CA GLY A 64 -4.68 30.35 17.25
C GLY A 64 -5.39 30.47 18.60
N ARG A 65 -6.21 29.49 18.95
CA ARG A 65 -6.98 29.46 20.21
C ARG A 65 -6.46 28.36 21.12
N LYS A 66 -6.45 28.65 22.42
CA LYS A 66 -6.13 27.65 23.44
C LYS A 66 -7.27 26.64 23.56
N GLY A 67 -6.96 25.35 23.44
CA GLY A 67 -7.93 24.27 23.64
C GLY A 67 -7.68 23.07 22.75
N LEU A 68 -8.54 22.07 22.87
CA LEU A 68 -8.45 20.83 22.10
C LEU A 68 -9.21 20.94 20.77
N VAL A 69 -8.90 20.05 19.82
CA VAL A 69 -9.60 19.97 18.53
C VAL A 69 -11.12 19.87 18.70
N THR A 70 -11.58 19.19 19.76
CA THR A 70 -13.00 18.97 20.04
C THR A 70 -13.72 20.28 20.31
N GLU A 71 -13.06 21.26 20.93
CA GLU A 71 -13.67 22.56 21.19
C GLU A 71 -13.84 23.36 19.90
N GLY A 72 -12.82 23.33 19.02
CA GLY A 72 -12.91 23.95 17.69
C GLY A 72 -14.00 23.31 16.83
N VAL A 73 -14.13 21.98 16.87
CA VAL A 73 -15.21 21.25 16.18
C VAL A 73 -16.57 21.61 16.76
N GLU A 74 -16.71 21.61 18.10
CA GLU A 74 -17.99 21.91 18.75
C GLU A 74 -18.46 23.34 18.49
N GLU A 75 -17.55 24.30 18.40
CA GLU A 75 -17.89 25.67 18.05
C GLU A 75 -18.54 25.76 16.67
N VAL A 76 -17.99 25.05 15.68
CA VAL A 76 -18.57 25.02 14.33
C VAL A 76 -19.95 24.38 14.36
N ILE A 77 -20.12 23.28 15.09
CA ILE A 77 -21.40 22.58 15.26
C ILE A 77 -22.45 23.51 15.91
N LYS A 78 -22.05 24.32 16.89
CA LYS A 78 -22.94 25.29 17.56
C LYS A 78 -23.27 26.49 16.68
N ARG A 79 -22.40 26.83 15.73
CA ARG A 79 -22.52 27.99 14.85
C ARG A 79 -23.35 27.70 13.59
N GLU A 80 -23.21 26.52 13.01
CA GLU A 80 -23.86 26.15 11.74
C GLU A 80 -24.16 24.65 11.64
N THR A 81 -25.07 24.29 10.73
CA THR A 81 -25.41 22.89 10.49
C THR A 81 -24.25 22.15 9.84
N VAL A 82 -23.68 21.17 10.55
CA VAL A 82 -22.62 20.28 10.05
C VAL A 82 -23.23 18.97 9.57
N ASN A 83 -22.97 18.60 8.31
CA ASN A 83 -23.52 17.38 7.71
C ASN A 83 -22.61 16.17 7.84
N LYS A 84 -21.30 16.38 7.98
CA LYS A 84 -20.30 15.32 8.09
C LYS A 84 -19.07 15.82 8.82
N CYS A 85 -18.43 14.94 9.58
CA CYS A 85 -17.13 15.18 10.18
C CYS A 85 -16.11 14.14 9.67
N PHE A 86 -14.87 14.56 9.45
CA PHE A 86 -13.72 13.68 9.29
C PHE A 86 -12.75 13.97 10.43
N ALA A 87 -12.21 12.95 11.09
CA ALA A 87 -11.17 13.13 12.10
C ALA A 87 -9.95 12.25 11.81
N ILE A 88 -8.77 12.87 11.72
CA ILE A 88 -7.52 12.16 11.45
C ILE A 88 -6.41 12.74 12.32
N GLY A 89 -5.83 11.89 13.16
CA GLY A 89 -4.83 12.30 14.13
C GLY A 89 -4.57 11.21 15.16
N PRO A 90 -4.11 11.56 16.37
CA PRO A 90 -3.93 10.58 17.45
C PRO A 90 -5.21 9.81 17.75
N ALA A 91 -5.11 8.51 18.05
CA ALA A 91 -6.28 7.66 18.33
C ALA A 91 -7.19 8.23 19.43
N ILE A 92 -6.60 8.83 20.46
CA ILE A 92 -7.36 9.48 21.54
C ILE A 92 -8.15 10.71 21.05
N MET A 93 -7.57 11.49 20.14
CA MET A 93 -8.23 12.64 19.54
C MET A 93 -9.43 12.19 18.70
N MET A 94 -9.23 11.19 17.84
CA MET A 94 -10.29 10.60 17.02
C MET A 94 -11.44 10.06 17.90
N LYS A 95 -11.12 9.36 19.00
CA LYS A 95 -12.11 8.89 19.98
C LYS A 95 -12.97 10.04 20.51
N PHE A 96 -12.35 11.13 20.97
CA PHE A 96 -13.10 12.23 21.56
C PHE A 96 -13.88 13.06 20.54
N VAL A 97 -13.39 13.20 19.31
CA VAL A 97 -14.18 13.80 18.22
C VAL A 97 -15.39 12.93 17.88
N CYS A 98 -15.26 11.60 17.86
CA CYS A 98 -16.39 10.69 17.67
C CYS A 98 -17.42 10.79 18.80
N LEU A 99 -16.96 10.84 20.06
CA LEU A 99 -17.85 11.01 21.21
C LEU A 99 -18.58 12.36 21.20
N LEU A 100 -17.90 13.42 20.75
CA LEU A 100 -18.51 14.74 20.59
C LEU A 100 -19.58 14.71 19.51
N THR A 101 -19.23 14.32 18.29
CA THR A 101 -20.11 14.31 17.12
C THR A 101 -21.30 13.38 17.28
N LYS A 102 -21.15 12.28 18.03
CA LYS A 102 -22.25 11.38 18.39
C LYS A 102 -23.34 12.06 19.22
N LYS A 103 -22.99 13.02 20.09
CA LYS A 103 -23.98 13.81 20.87
C LYS A 103 -24.86 14.68 19.99
N TYR A 104 -24.34 15.08 18.84
CA TYR A 104 -25.02 15.95 17.87
C TYR A 104 -25.53 15.16 16.64
N GLU A 105 -25.45 13.82 16.67
CA GLU A 105 -25.90 12.94 15.59
C GLU A 105 -25.24 13.24 14.22
N ILE A 106 -23.97 13.66 14.25
CA ILE A 106 -23.20 13.99 13.04
C ILE A 106 -22.43 12.76 12.57
N PRO A 107 -22.66 12.26 11.34
CA PRO A 107 -21.87 11.18 10.74
C PRO A 107 -20.39 11.55 10.74
N THR A 108 -19.55 10.66 11.27
CA THR A 108 -18.13 10.94 11.48
C THR A 108 -17.26 9.80 10.99
N ASP A 109 -16.43 10.06 9.99
CA ASP A 109 -15.44 9.11 9.51
C ASP A 109 -14.09 9.38 10.17
N VAL A 110 -13.37 8.31 10.50
CA VAL A 110 -12.02 8.37 11.07
C VAL A 110 -11.05 7.54 10.24
N SER A 111 -9.87 8.08 9.97
CA SER A 111 -8.79 7.33 9.32
C SER A 111 -7.90 6.68 10.37
N LEU A 112 -8.04 5.37 10.56
CA LEU A 112 -7.37 4.66 11.62
C LEU A 112 -5.87 4.46 11.35
N ASN A 113 -5.05 4.62 12.40
CA ASN A 113 -3.59 4.43 12.38
C ASN A 113 -3.17 3.25 13.28
N THR A 114 -3.82 2.10 13.10
CA THR A 114 -3.45 0.86 13.80
C THR A 114 -2.06 0.38 13.37
N ILE A 115 -1.45 -0.48 14.19
CA ILE A 115 -0.20 -1.17 13.83
C ILE A 115 -0.37 -1.90 12.49
N MET A 116 0.57 -1.71 11.57
CA MET A 116 0.60 -2.41 10.28
C MET A 116 1.94 -3.12 10.10
N VAL A 117 1.94 -4.19 9.31
CA VAL A 117 3.17 -4.94 8.98
C VAL A 117 3.25 -5.18 7.47
N ASP A 118 2.27 -5.86 6.90
CA ASP A 118 2.20 -6.19 5.48
C ASP A 118 1.51 -5.10 4.64
N GLY A 119 0.42 -4.52 5.17
CA GLY A 119 -0.36 -3.50 4.47
C GLY A 119 -1.26 -4.02 3.34
N THR A 120 -1.40 -5.35 3.17
CA THR A 120 -2.14 -5.95 2.05
C THR A 120 -3.18 -6.97 2.47
N GLY A 121 -3.41 -7.13 3.78
CA GLY A 121 -4.48 -7.95 4.35
C GLY A 121 -4.04 -9.38 4.70
N MET A 122 -2.74 -9.67 4.61
CA MET A 122 -2.19 -11.01 4.80
C MET A 122 -2.02 -11.38 6.28
N CYS A 123 -1.63 -10.44 7.15
CA CYS A 123 -1.25 -10.78 8.53
C CYS A 123 -2.27 -10.42 9.62
N GLY A 124 -3.20 -9.50 9.35
CA GLY A 124 -4.16 -9.03 10.35
C GLY A 124 -3.54 -8.27 11.53
N ALA A 125 -2.31 -7.76 11.41
CA ALA A 125 -1.69 -6.87 12.41
C ALA A 125 -2.50 -5.59 12.58
N CYS A 126 -3.11 -5.10 11.50
CA CYS A 126 -3.96 -3.92 11.49
C CYS A 126 -5.42 -4.22 11.86
N ARG A 127 -5.72 -5.40 12.41
CA ARG A 127 -7.10 -5.75 12.76
C ARG A 127 -7.64 -4.85 13.86
N ILE A 128 -8.94 -4.57 13.76
CA ILE A 128 -9.70 -3.82 14.75
C ILE A 128 -11.17 -4.22 14.70
N THR A 129 -11.90 -4.09 15.80
CA THR A 129 -13.36 -4.26 15.81
C THR A 129 -14.07 -2.99 15.36
N VAL A 130 -14.92 -3.11 14.33
CA VAL A 130 -15.83 -2.04 13.86
C VAL A 130 -17.23 -2.63 13.73
N GLY A 131 -18.19 -2.08 14.47
CA GLY A 131 -19.59 -2.53 14.43
C GLY A 131 -19.76 -4.00 14.86
N GLY A 132 -18.94 -4.45 15.82
CA GLY A 132 -18.93 -5.84 16.30
C GLY A 132 -18.30 -6.85 15.34
N LYS A 133 -17.69 -6.40 14.23
CA LYS A 133 -16.98 -7.27 13.28
C LYS A 133 -15.50 -6.92 13.25
N THR A 134 -14.65 -7.94 13.17
CA THR A 134 -13.23 -7.73 12.90
C THR A 134 -13.05 -7.24 11.46
N ARG A 135 -12.29 -6.14 11.31
CA ARG A 135 -11.90 -5.51 10.05
C ARG A 135 -10.40 -5.33 9.99
N PHE A 136 -9.82 -5.31 8.80
CA PHE A 136 -8.40 -5.08 8.59
C PHE A 136 -8.20 -3.68 8.00
N VAL A 137 -7.62 -2.75 8.77
CA VAL A 137 -7.53 -1.34 8.38
C VAL A 137 -6.84 -1.13 7.03
N CYS A 138 -5.85 -1.97 6.67
CA CYS A 138 -5.11 -1.80 5.40
C CYS A 138 -5.90 -2.18 4.14
N VAL A 139 -6.97 -2.99 4.24
CA VAL A 139 -7.74 -3.47 3.06
C VAL A 139 -9.23 -3.18 3.14
N ASP A 140 -9.78 -3.07 4.36
CA ASP A 140 -11.18 -2.71 4.59
C ASP A 140 -11.38 -1.20 4.81
N GLY A 141 -10.29 -0.45 5.05
CA GLY A 141 -10.31 0.98 5.36
C GLY A 141 -9.33 1.79 4.49
N PRO A 142 -8.56 2.75 5.06
CA PRO A 142 -8.39 3.03 6.50
C PRO A 142 -9.51 3.88 7.13
N GLU A 143 -10.42 4.44 6.32
CA GLU A 143 -11.56 5.21 6.81
C GLU A 143 -12.73 4.30 7.25
N PHE A 144 -13.18 4.50 8.49
CA PHE A 144 -14.34 3.80 9.05
C PHE A 144 -15.31 4.78 9.69
N ASP A 145 -16.57 4.35 9.85
CA ASP A 145 -17.54 5.04 10.73
C ASP A 145 -17.00 5.03 12.16
N GLY A 146 -16.54 6.20 12.61
CA GLY A 146 -15.91 6.39 13.91
C GLY A 146 -16.84 6.10 15.09
N HIS A 147 -18.16 6.11 14.90
CA HIS A 147 -19.11 5.77 15.96
C HIS A 147 -19.21 4.26 16.22
N GLN A 148 -18.67 3.44 15.31
CA GLN A 148 -18.65 1.99 15.37
C GLN A 148 -17.28 1.39 15.74
N VAL A 149 -16.22 2.21 15.79
CA VAL A 149 -14.85 1.75 16.08
C VAL A 149 -14.68 1.47 17.58
N ASP A 150 -14.10 0.33 17.91
CA ASP A 150 -13.62 0.04 19.27
C ASP A 150 -12.28 0.74 19.54
N PHE A 151 -12.35 1.99 19.99
CA PHE A 151 -11.14 2.77 20.32
C PHE A 151 -10.38 2.23 21.53
N ASP A 152 -11.02 1.49 22.44
CA ASP A 152 -10.35 0.93 23.61
C ASP A 152 -9.49 -0.28 23.21
N GLU A 153 -10.01 -1.13 22.31
CA GLU A 153 -9.21 -2.15 21.64
C GLU A 153 -8.03 -1.50 20.90
N MET A 154 -8.28 -0.46 20.10
CA MET A 154 -7.24 0.23 19.33
C MET A 154 -6.12 0.76 20.23
N LEU A 155 -6.46 1.50 21.28
CA LEU A 155 -5.49 2.08 22.22
C LEU A 155 -4.69 1.01 22.96
N LYS A 156 -5.34 -0.09 23.35
CA LYS A 156 -4.66 -1.25 23.97
C LYS A 156 -3.66 -1.88 23.01
N ARG A 157 -4.06 -2.08 21.75
CA ARG A 157 -3.20 -2.67 20.70
C ARG A 157 -2.00 -1.79 20.40
N MET A 158 -2.19 -0.47 20.25
CA MET A 158 -1.10 0.48 20.05
C MET A 158 -0.11 0.53 21.23
N GLY A 159 -0.52 0.07 22.41
CA GLY A 159 0.37 -0.07 23.56
C GLY A 159 1.26 -1.31 23.54
N ALA A 160 1.04 -2.27 22.62
CA ALA A 160 1.65 -3.60 22.69
C ALA A 160 3.19 -3.59 22.59
N PHE A 161 3.77 -2.60 21.92
CA PHE A 161 5.21 -2.52 21.68
C PHE A 161 5.90 -1.37 22.42
N LYS A 162 5.20 -0.67 23.33
CA LYS A 162 5.72 0.55 24.00
C LYS A 162 7.03 0.37 24.73
N ASP A 163 7.23 -0.76 25.40
CA ASP A 163 8.45 -1.01 26.17
C ASP A 163 9.65 -1.15 25.22
N ILE A 164 9.47 -1.90 24.13
CA ILE A 164 10.47 -2.07 23.06
C ILE A 164 10.71 -0.73 22.35
N GLU A 165 9.65 -0.01 21.98
CA GLU A 165 9.74 1.32 21.36
C GLU A 165 10.56 2.29 22.22
N LYS A 166 10.35 2.27 23.54
CA LYS A 166 11.06 3.15 24.48
C LYS A 166 12.53 2.77 24.64
N GLU A 167 12.86 1.48 24.61
CA GLU A 167 14.25 1.02 24.65
C GLU A 167 15.01 1.42 23.37
N GLU A 168 14.34 1.38 22.22
CA GLU A 168 14.95 1.66 20.92
C GLU A 168 15.00 3.17 20.58
N ILE A 169 14.06 3.99 21.06
CA ILE A 169 13.95 5.41 20.68
C ILE A 169 15.18 6.26 21.05
N HIS A 170 15.93 5.87 22.08
CA HIS A 170 17.11 6.60 22.55
C HIS A 170 18.36 6.40 21.67
N LYS A 171 18.27 5.55 20.64
CA LYS A 171 19.39 5.27 19.72
C LYS A 171 19.40 6.18 18.49
N LEU A 172 18.51 7.18 18.39
CA LEU A 172 18.23 7.94 17.17
C LEU A 172 18.29 9.47 17.40
N ASP A 173 19.34 10.13 16.90
CA ASP A 173 19.45 11.60 16.65
C ASP A 173 20.62 11.77 15.64
N THR A 174 20.58 12.53 14.52
CA THR A 174 20.28 13.96 14.35
C THR A 174 20.00 14.37 12.86
N GLU A 175 19.29 15.50 12.70
CA GLU A 175 19.30 16.50 11.59
C GLU A 175 18.49 16.34 10.25
N LYS A 176 17.94 17.48 9.79
CA LYS A 176 16.80 17.65 8.84
C LYS A 176 17.22 17.98 7.39
N PRO A 177 16.36 17.73 6.37
CA PRO A 177 16.73 17.63 4.95
C PRO A 177 16.18 18.74 4.03
N THR A 178 16.65 18.78 2.78
CA THR A 178 16.06 19.51 1.64
C THR A 178 15.89 18.60 0.42
N THR A 179 14.79 18.80 -0.30
CA THR A 179 14.11 17.91 -1.28
C THR A 179 14.72 17.89 -2.70
N CYS A 180 14.57 16.78 -3.44
CA CYS A 180 14.58 16.79 -4.91
C CYS A 180 13.64 15.73 -5.52
N GLU A 181 13.18 16.00 -6.75
CA GLU A 181 12.17 15.28 -7.54
C GLU A 181 12.78 14.20 -8.46
N ALA A 182 12.00 13.16 -8.75
CA ALA A 182 12.40 12.01 -9.57
C ALA A 182 12.06 12.19 -11.07
N THR A 183 13.03 11.87 -11.93
CA THR A 183 12.90 11.85 -13.40
C THR A 183 12.52 10.47 -13.94
N LYS A 184 11.64 10.46 -14.95
CA LYS A 184 11.06 9.31 -15.68
C LYS A 184 12.06 8.51 -16.51
N GLU A 185 11.75 7.22 -16.70
CA GLU A 185 12.45 6.31 -17.62
C GLU A 185 11.62 5.88 -18.85
N LEU A 186 12.34 5.61 -19.94
CA LEU A 186 11.91 5.38 -21.31
C LEU A 186 11.79 3.88 -21.63
N ASP A 187 10.57 3.37 -21.87
CA ASP A 187 10.26 2.43 -22.98
C ASP A 187 8.77 2.04 -22.92
N GLY A 188 7.97 2.65 -23.81
CA GLY A 188 6.51 2.63 -23.78
C GLY A 188 5.86 1.45 -24.50
N ARG A 189 4.54 1.51 -24.69
CA ARG A 189 3.77 0.47 -25.41
C ARG A 189 4.16 0.34 -26.89
N ASP A 190 4.63 1.43 -27.48
CA ASP A 190 4.86 1.54 -28.92
C ASP A 190 6.27 1.12 -29.35
N ALA A 191 7.07 0.56 -28.43
CA ALA A 191 8.33 -0.08 -28.74
C ALA A 191 8.18 -1.08 -29.90
N GLU A 192 9.12 -1.07 -30.84
CA GLU A 192 9.03 -1.84 -32.10
C GLU A 192 8.83 -3.34 -31.85
N TRP A 193 9.50 -3.89 -30.84
CA TRP A 193 9.39 -5.29 -30.46
C TRP A 193 8.02 -5.66 -29.87
N ARG A 194 7.32 -4.74 -29.19
CA ARG A 194 5.93 -4.97 -28.74
C ARG A 194 4.96 -4.85 -29.90
N ALA A 195 5.22 -3.92 -30.81
CA ALA A 195 4.43 -3.76 -32.02
C ALA A 195 4.51 -4.99 -32.92
N SER A 196 5.67 -5.62 -33.06
CA SER A 196 5.84 -6.85 -33.84
C SER A 196 5.07 -8.03 -33.23
N LEU A 197 5.11 -8.22 -31.90
CA LEU A 197 4.32 -9.25 -31.22
C LEU A 197 2.81 -9.06 -31.41
N ARG A 198 2.31 -7.82 -31.32
CA ARG A 198 0.89 -7.51 -31.59
C ARG A 198 0.50 -7.81 -33.04
N LYS A 199 1.40 -7.60 -34.00
CA LYS A 199 1.17 -7.91 -35.43
C LYS A 199 1.22 -9.42 -35.70
N ALA A 200 2.06 -10.17 -34.97
CA ALA A 200 2.28 -11.59 -35.19
C ALA A 200 1.06 -12.48 -34.88
N MET A 201 0.20 -12.06 -33.95
CA MET A 201 -0.98 -12.85 -33.57
C MET A 201 -2.17 -11.95 -33.24
N LYS A 202 -3.31 -12.22 -33.89
CA LYS A 202 -4.53 -11.42 -33.77
C LYS A 202 -5.20 -11.64 -32.40
N PRO A 203 -5.94 -10.64 -31.87
CA PRO A 203 -6.62 -10.77 -30.58
C PRO A 203 -7.52 -12.00 -30.45
N LYS A 204 -8.23 -12.38 -31.52
CA LYS A 204 -9.11 -13.55 -31.55
C LYS A 204 -8.33 -14.86 -31.34
N GLU A 205 -7.13 -14.97 -31.90
CA GLU A 205 -6.26 -16.14 -31.75
C GLU A 205 -5.72 -16.22 -30.33
N ARG A 206 -5.33 -15.07 -29.75
CA ARG A 206 -4.86 -14.97 -28.35
C ARG A 206 -5.93 -15.36 -27.34
N MET A 207 -7.19 -14.96 -27.57
CA MET A 207 -8.33 -15.32 -26.72
C MET A 207 -8.75 -16.79 -26.84
N ALA A 208 -8.45 -17.44 -27.97
CA ALA A 208 -8.77 -18.84 -28.18
C ALA A 208 -7.83 -19.79 -27.40
N ILE A 209 -6.67 -19.31 -26.97
CA ILE A 209 -5.72 -20.10 -26.17
C ILE A 209 -6.31 -20.31 -24.76
N PRO A 210 -6.49 -21.57 -24.31
CA PRO A 210 -7.01 -21.86 -22.99
C PRO A 210 -6.02 -21.41 -21.90
N ARG A 211 -6.54 -21.06 -20.73
CA ARG A 211 -5.70 -20.72 -19.57
C ARG A 211 -4.85 -21.93 -19.19
N VAL A 212 -3.55 -21.72 -19.05
CA VAL A 212 -2.62 -22.75 -18.60
C VAL A 212 -2.87 -23.04 -17.12
N LYS A 213 -3.00 -24.33 -16.80
CA LYS A 213 -3.15 -24.80 -15.42
C LYS A 213 -1.78 -24.88 -14.76
N MET A 214 -1.70 -24.43 -13.51
CA MET A 214 -0.51 -24.55 -12.69
C MET A 214 -0.17 -26.02 -12.44
N ASN A 215 1.11 -26.37 -12.49
CA ASN A 215 1.54 -27.70 -12.08
C ASN A 215 1.42 -27.78 -10.57
N GLU A 216 0.78 -28.83 -10.06
CA GLU A 216 0.55 -29.03 -8.63
C GLU A 216 1.04 -30.40 -8.18
N LEU A 217 1.46 -30.49 -6.92
CA LEU A 217 1.66 -31.78 -6.26
C LEU A 217 0.36 -32.57 -6.20
N ASP A 218 0.49 -33.89 -6.28
CA ASP A 218 -0.62 -34.82 -6.12
C ASP A 218 -1.36 -34.57 -4.80
N ALA A 219 -2.69 -34.66 -4.85
CA ALA A 219 -3.56 -34.31 -3.73
C ALA A 219 -3.42 -35.26 -2.54
N GLU A 220 -3.24 -36.55 -2.79
CA GLU A 220 -3.03 -37.55 -1.74
C GLU A 220 -1.68 -37.34 -1.08
N TYR A 221 -0.62 -37.19 -1.89
CA TYR A 221 0.73 -36.92 -1.40
C TYR A 221 0.82 -35.63 -0.55
N ARG A 222 0.33 -34.50 -1.07
CA ARG A 222 0.47 -33.18 -0.41
C ARG A 222 -0.31 -33.08 0.91
N SER A 223 -1.33 -33.93 1.09
CA SER A 223 -2.10 -33.99 2.34
C SER A 223 -1.26 -34.52 3.53
N HIS A 224 -0.19 -35.27 3.24
CA HIS A 224 0.69 -35.92 4.21
C HIS A 224 2.07 -35.24 4.36
N SER A 225 2.68 -34.76 3.27
CA SER A 225 4.05 -34.21 3.32
C SER A 225 4.12 -32.81 3.98
N ARG A 226 3.13 -31.94 3.75
CA ARG A 226 2.95 -30.55 4.29
C ARG A 226 4.18 -29.64 4.32
N LYS A 227 5.29 -30.06 3.72
CA LYS A 227 6.58 -29.36 3.70
C LYS A 227 6.86 -28.79 2.32
N GLU A 228 6.40 -29.44 1.25
CA GLU A 228 6.68 -28.94 -0.09
C GLU A 228 5.65 -27.91 -0.55
N GLU A 229 6.08 -26.99 -1.42
CA GLU A 229 5.17 -26.06 -2.07
C GLU A 229 4.21 -26.83 -2.96
N VAL A 230 2.90 -26.62 -2.77
CA VAL A 230 1.87 -27.34 -3.53
C VAL A 230 1.91 -26.99 -5.01
N ASN A 231 2.07 -25.70 -5.33
CA ASN A 231 2.20 -25.22 -6.70
C ASN A 231 3.67 -25.27 -7.10
N LEU A 232 3.97 -25.96 -8.20
CA LEU A 232 5.34 -26.20 -8.69
C LEU A 232 5.82 -25.15 -9.69
N GLY A 233 4.98 -24.17 -10.04
CA GLY A 233 5.31 -23.17 -11.06
C GLY A 233 5.03 -23.67 -12.48
N LEU A 234 5.08 -22.72 -13.44
CA LEU A 234 4.99 -23.03 -14.85
C LEU A 234 6.39 -23.37 -15.39
N ASN A 235 6.48 -24.31 -16.33
CA ASN A 235 7.68 -24.45 -17.13
C ASN A 235 7.75 -23.37 -18.24
N GLU A 236 8.88 -23.26 -18.94
CA GLU A 236 9.08 -22.22 -19.96
C GLU A 236 8.03 -22.26 -21.09
N GLU A 237 7.69 -23.45 -21.60
CA GLU A 237 6.72 -23.62 -22.68
C GLU A 237 5.30 -23.19 -22.23
N GLN A 238 4.93 -23.58 -21.01
CA GLN A 238 3.69 -23.18 -20.35
C GLN A 238 3.63 -21.66 -20.13
N ALA A 239 4.70 -21.06 -19.64
CA ALA A 239 4.78 -19.62 -19.40
C ALA A 239 4.66 -18.82 -20.71
N VAL A 240 5.37 -19.24 -21.77
CA VAL A 240 5.26 -18.62 -23.10
C VAL A 240 3.85 -18.77 -23.66
N THR A 241 3.22 -19.93 -23.47
CA THR A 241 1.85 -20.20 -23.94
C THR A 241 0.84 -19.31 -23.21
N GLU A 242 0.93 -19.19 -21.90
CA GLU A 242 0.07 -18.32 -21.10
C GLU A 242 0.32 -16.83 -21.44
N ALA A 243 1.57 -16.43 -21.65
CA ALA A 243 1.93 -15.07 -22.03
C ALA A 243 1.33 -14.63 -23.37
N LYS A 244 1.22 -15.54 -24.35
CA LYS A 244 0.57 -15.29 -25.65
C LYS A 244 -0.89 -14.87 -25.51
N ARG A 245 -1.59 -15.24 -24.42
CA ARG A 245 -2.97 -14.83 -24.16
C ARG A 245 -3.11 -13.31 -23.94
N CYS A 246 -2.06 -12.64 -23.47
CA CYS A 246 -2.08 -11.20 -23.23
C CYS A 246 -2.29 -10.41 -24.54
N LEU A 247 -3.27 -9.50 -24.53
CA LEU A 247 -3.64 -8.70 -25.70
C LEU A 247 -2.79 -7.44 -25.89
N ASP A 248 -1.97 -7.10 -24.91
CA ASP A 248 -1.24 -5.82 -24.87
C ASP A 248 -2.16 -4.61 -25.06
N CYS A 249 -3.18 -4.54 -24.20
CA CYS A 249 -4.26 -3.56 -24.28
C CYS A 249 -3.70 -2.12 -24.30
N PRO A 250 -4.26 -1.22 -25.14
CA PRO A 250 -3.91 0.21 -25.12
C PRO A 250 -4.16 0.86 -23.76
N ASN A 251 -5.26 0.48 -23.10
CA ASN A 251 -5.59 0.88 -21.74
C ASN A 251 -5.60 -0.37 -20.85
N PRO A 252 -4.48 -0.72 -20.19
CA PRO A 252 -4.35 -1.96 -19.45
C PRO A 252 -5.01 -1.86 -18.06
N THR A 253 -6.29 -2.23 -17.99
CA THR A 253 -7.07 -2.23 -16.74
C THR A 253 -6.48 -3.11 -15.64
N CYS A 254 -5.71 -4.14 -16.01
CA CYS A 254 -4.99 -4.98 -15.05
C CYS A 254 -3.95 -4.20 -14.23
N MET A 255 -3.36 -3.14 -14.78
CA MET A 255 -2.41 -2.28 -14.04
C MET A 255 -3.11 -1.48 -12.94
N ASN A 256 -4.33 -1.01 -13.20
CA ASN A 256 -5.14 -0.31 -12.20
C ASN A 256 -5.58 -1.24 -11.05
N GLY A 257 -5.71 -2.54 -11.33
CA GLY A 257 -6.03 -3.55 -10.31
C GLY A 257 -4.83 -3.98 -9.47
N CYS A 258 -3.61 -3.57 -9.82
CA CYS A 258 -2.40 -3.88 -9.07
C CYS A 258 -2.06 -2.71 -8.12
N PRO A 259 -2.02 -2.92 -6.79
CA PRO A 259 -1.75 -1.85 -5.83
C PRO A 259 -0.43 -1.09 -6.05
N VAL A 260 0.59 -1.78 -6.60
CA VAL A 260 1.91 -1.19 -6.88
C VAL A 260 2.12 -0.83 -8.36
N GLY A 261 1.07 -0.92 -9.17
CA GLY A 261 1.09 -0.41 -10.55
C GLY A 261 2.08 -1.11 -11.49
N ILE A 262 2.31 -2.41 -11.32
CA ILE A 262 3.20 -3.20 -12.20
C ILE A 262 2.82 -3.00 -13.67
N ASN A 263 3.82 -2.81 -14.54
CA ASN A 263 3.62 -2.79 -15.99
C ASN A 263 3.36 -4.20 -16.54
N ILE A 264 2.17 -4.72 -16.24
CA ILE A 264 1.76 -6.09 -16.52
C ILE A 264 1.93 -6.47 -18.00
N PRO A 265 1.46 -5.67 -18.96
CA PRO A 265 1.66 -6.00 -20.37
C PRO A 265 3.13 -6.08 -20.78
N LYS A 266 4.00 -5.20 -20.26
CA LYS A 266 5.42 -5.17 -20.65
C LYS A 266 6.14 -6.45 -20.20
N PHE A 267 6.01 -6.86 -18.94
CA PHE A 267 6.70 -8.07 -18.48
C PHE A 267 6.13 -9.33 -19.13
N ILE A 268 4.80 -9.42 -19.33
CA ILE A 268 4.21 -10.57 -20.02
C ILE A 268 4.69 -10.66 -21.48
N LYS A 269 4.85 -9.52 -22.16
CA LYS A 269 5.40 -9.53 -23.53
C LYS A 269 6.87 -9.88 -23.60
N ASN A 270 7.66 -9.59 -22.56
CA ASN A 270 9.01 -10.12 -22.43
C ASN A 270 9.01 -11.66 -22.33
N ILE A 271 8.09 -12.24 -21.56
CA ILE A 271 7.93 -13.71 -21.49
C ILE A 271 7.52 -14.28 -22.85
N GLU A 272 6.57 -13.66 -23.57
CA GLU A 272 6.12 -14.14 -24.89
C GLU A 272 7.26 -14.26 -25.92
N ARG A 273 8.25 -13.35 -25.87
CA ARG A 273 9.43 -13.39 -26.77
C ARG A 273 10.60 -14.22 -26.23
N GLY A 274 10.46 -14.86 -25.07
CA GLY A 274 11.53 -15.66 -24.44
C GLY A 274 12.55 -14.86 -23.63
N GLU A 275 12.36 -13.55 -23.47
CA GLU A 275 13.27 -12.66 -22.74
C GLU A 275 12.88 -12.64 -21.25
N PHE A 276 13.05 -13.78 -20.56
CA PHE A 276 12.56 -13.96 -19.18
C PHE A 276 13.26 -13.06 -18.16
N LEU A 277 14.56 -12.80 -18.33
CA LEU A 277 15.31 -11.89 -17.45
C LEU A 277 14.85 -10.43 -17.59
N GLU A 278 14.51 -9.99 -18.81
CA GLU A 278 13.92 -8.67 -19.02
C GLU A 278 12.50 -8.56 -18.45
N ALA A 279 11.77 -9.67 -18.36
CA ALA A 279 10.50 -9.72 -17.63
C ALA A 279 10.73 -9.50 -16.13
N ALA A 280 11.69 -10.20 -15.52
CA ALA A 280 12.07 -10.01 -14.12
C ALA A 280 12.55 -8.58 -13.82
N LYS A 281 13.39 -8.01 -14.68
CA LYS A 281 13.83 -6.62 -14.59
C LYS A 281 12.65 -5.63 -14.63
N THR A 282 11.67 -5.87 -15.51
CA THR A 282 10.46 -5.06 -15.59
C THR A 282 9.62 -5.13 -14.30
N LEU A 283 9.52 -6.31 -13.67
CA LEU A 283 8.82 -6.48 -12.40
C LEU A 283 9.52 -5.70 -11.27
N LYS A 284 10.85 -5.76 -11.22
CA LYS A 284 11.67 -5.10 -10.19
C LYS A 284 11.73 -3.57 -10.28
N ALA A 285 11.26 -3.01 -11.39
CA ALA A 285 11.12 -1.56 -11.53
C ALA A 285 10.07 -0.97 -10.56
N THR A 286 9.03 -1.74 -10.23
CA THR A 286 7.92 -1.28 -9.37
C THR A 286 7.65 -2.18 -8.16
N SER A 287 8.09 -3.44 -8.19
CA SER A 287 7.87 -4.40 -7.10
C SER A 287 9.20 -4.82 -6.49
N ALA A 288 9.34 -4.69 -5.17
CA ALA A 288 10.52 -5.18 -4.45
C ALA A 288 10.51 -6.71 -4.24
N LEU A 289 9.32 -7.35 -4.33
CA LEU A 289 9.11 -8.74 -3.92
C LEU A 289 8.26 -9.54 -4.93
N PRO A 290 8.60 -9.57 -6.23
CA PRO A 290 7.76 -10.21 -7.25
C PRO A 290 7.58 -11.73 -7.05
N ALA A 291 8.61 -12.43 -6.56
CA ALA A 291 8.53 -13.87 -6.25
C ALA A 291 7.51 -14.17 -5.12
N VAL A 292 7.30 -13.20 -4.23
CA VAL A 292 6.32 -13.28 -3.13
C VAL A 292 4.94 -12.95 -3.66
N CYS A 293 4.78 -11.78 -4.30
CA CYS A 293 3.51 -11.29 -4.81
C CYS A 293 2.85 -12.28 -5.78
N GLY A 294 3.62 -12.89 -6.68
CA GLY A 294 3.13 -13.92 -7.61
C GLY A 294 2.56 -15.17 -6.91
N ARG A 295 2.91 -15.42 -5.64
CA ARG A 295 2.42 -16.56 -4.85
C ARG A 295 1.22 -16.23 -3.96
N VAL A 296 1.23 -15.05 -3.35
CA VAL A 296 0.31 -14.75 -2.22
C VAL A 296 -0.71 -13.66 -2.50
N CYS A 297 -0.53 -12.85 -3.56
CA CYS A 297 -1.52 -11.84 -3.90
C CYS A 297 -2.87 -12.51 -4.22
N PRO A 298 -4.01 -11.97 -3.73
CA PRO A 298 -5.34 -12.45 -4.13
C PRO A 298 -5.68 -11.92 -5.52
N GLN A 299 -5.12 -12.51 -6.57
CA GLN A 299 -5.21 -11.97 -7.93
C GLN A 299 -6.66 -11.89 -8.43
N GLU A 300 -7.54 -12.77 -7.96
CA GLU A 300 -8.97 -12.81 -8.25
C GLU A 300 -9.73 -11.57 -7.75
N LYS A 301 -9.12 -10.78 -6.86
CA LYS A 301 -9.64 -9.48 -6.39
C LYS A 301 -8.80 -8.29 -6.86
N GLN A 302 -7.69 -8.54 -7.55
CA GLN A 302 -6.70 -7.53 -7.94
C GLN A 302 -6.52 -7.52 -9.46
N CYS A 303 -5.28 -7.72 -9.95
CA CYS A 303 -4.90 -7.56 -11.34
C CYS A 303 -5.69 -8.48 -12.30
N GLU A 304 -5.95 -9.73 -11.93
CA GLU A 304 -6.69 -10.68 -12.77
C GLU A 304 -8.18 -10.36 -12.82
N SER A 305 -8.76 -9.85 -11.73
CA SER A 305 -10.16 -9.39 -11.67
C SER A 305 -10.48 -8.27 -12.69
N GLN A 306 -9.46 -7.49 -13.05
CA GLN A 306 -9.57 -6.37 -13.98
C GLN A 306 -9.15 -6.74 -15.41
N CYS A 307 -8.83 -8.01 -15.70
CA CYS A 307 -8.36 -8.43 -17.02
C CYS A 307 -9.48 -8.31 -18.08
N THR A 308 -9.15 -7.78 -19.27
CA THR A 308 -10.12 -7.62 -20.37
C THR A 308 -10.69 -8.96 -20.88
N HIS A 309 -9.99 -10.08 -20.67
CA HIS A 309 -10.49 -11.42 -21.02
C HIS A 309 -11.83 -11.75 -20.33
N LEU A 310 -12.00 -11.31 -19.08
CA LEU A 310 -13.23 -11.54 -18.32
C LEU A 310 -14.44 -10.85 -18.96
N LYS A 311 -14.23 -9.66 -19.55
CA LYS A 311 -15.30 -8.94 -20.29
C LYS A 311 -15.73 -9.67 -21.56
N ALA A 312 -14.87 -10.51 -22.12
CA ALA A 312 -15.14 -11.34 -23.29
C ALA A 312 -15.66 -12.74 -22.93
N GLY A 313 -15.92 -13.02 -21.65
CA GLY A 313 -16.40 -14.33 -21.18
C GLY A 313 -15.32 -15.42 -21.10
N HIS A 314 -14.05 -15.04 -21.18
CA HIS A 314 -12.90 -15.94 -21.04
C HIS A 314 -12.25 -15.80 -19.66
N GLU A 315 -11.50 -16.82 -19.22
CA GLU A 315 -10.69 -16.71 -18.02
C GLU A 315 -9.61 -15.64 -18.16
N ALA A 316 -9.29 -14.94 -17.08
CA ALA A 316 -8.21 -13.97 -17.05
C ALA A 316 -6.86 -14.59 -17.48
N VAL A 317 -5.95 -13.75 -17.96
CA VAL A 317 -4.54 -14.12 -18.08
C VAL A 317 -4.01 -14.38 -16.67
N ALA A 318 -3.26 -15.48 -16.48
CA ALA A 318 -2.70 -15.85 -15.19
C ALA A 318 -1.49 -14.99 -14.82
N ILE A 319 -1.75 -13.72 -14.49
CA ILE A 319 -0.74 -12.69 -14.22
C ILE A 319 0.14 -13.11 -13.03
N GLY A 320 -0.45 -13.64 -11.96
CA GLY A 320 0.31 -14.07 -10.79
C GLY A 320 1.27 -15.23 -11.11
N TYR A 321 0.84 -16.16 -11.96
CA TYR A 321 1.67 -17.31 -12.38
C TYR A 321 2.86 -16.87 -13.22
N LEU A 322 2.64 -15.91 -14.13
CA LEU A 322 3.69 -15.34 -14.96
C LEU A 322 4.66 -14.46 -14.16
N GLU A 323 4.17 -13.72 -13.17
CA GLU A 323 5.01 -12.95 -12.23
C GLU A 323 5.91 -13.88 -11.42
N ARG A 324 5.33 -14.95 -10.85
CA ARG A 324 6.08 -16.00 -10.16
C ARG A 324 7.14 -16.63 -11.07
N PHE A 325 6.76 -17.05 -12.27
CA PHE A 325 7.67 -17.69 -13.22
C PHE A 325 8.88 -16.80 -13.53
N ALA A 326 8.66 -15.53 -13.87
CA ALA A 326 9.76 -14.62 -14.20
C ALA A 326 10.72 -14.40 -13.01
N ALA A 327 10.17 -14.27 -11.79
CA ALA A 327 10.99 -14.09 -10.60
C ALA A 327 11.74 -15.36 -10.19
N ASP A 328 11.10 -16.53 -10.27
CA ASP A 328 11.72 -17.83 -9.98
C ASP A 328 12.82 -18.15 -11.01
N TYR A 329 12.56 -17.92 -12.30
CA TYR A 329 13.53 -18.12 -13.38
C TYR A 329 14.80 -17.29 -13.17
N GLU A 330 14.65 -16.01 -12.81
CA GLU A 330 15.80 -15.15 -12.50
C GLU A 330 16.63 -15.71 -11.34
N ARG A 331 15.97 -16.11 -10.24
CA ARG A 331 16.63 -16.70 -9.07
C ARG A 331 17.39 -17.98 -9.44
N GLU A 332 16.77 -18.88 -10.19
CA GLU A 332 17.34 -20.18 -10.58
C GLU A 332 18.45 -20.06 -11.62
N SER A 333 18.35 -19.09 -12.53
CA SER A 333 19.40 -18.81 -13.53
C SER A 333 20.69 -18.23 -12.91
N GLY A 334 20.60 -17.68 -11.70
CA GLY A 334 21.68 -16.94 -11.04
C GLY A 334 22.00 -15.59 -11.67
N GLN A 335 21.30 -15.19 -12.74
CA GLN A 335 21.50 -13.93 -13.47
C GLN A 335 20.62 -12.83 -12.88
N ILE A 336 20.86 -12.50 -11.61
CA ILE A 336 20.07 -11.51 -10.89
C ILE A 336 20.35 -10.11 -11.45
N SER A 337 19.32 -9.46 -12.01
CA SER A 337 19.45 -8.06 -12.42
C SER A 337 19.55 -7.17 -11.18
N VAL A 338 20.74 -6.63 -10.91
CA VAL A 338 20.94 -5.64 -9.86
C VAL A 338 20.43 -4.29 -10.39
N PRO A 339 19.50 -3.61 -9.69
CA PRO A 339 19.03 -2.30 -10.10
C PRO A 339 20.19 -1.29 -10.08
N GLU A 340 20.12 -0.28 -10.96
CA GLU A 340 21.09 0.81 -10.90
C GLU A 340 20.97 1.54 -9.56
N VAL A 341 22.10 1.69 -8.90
CA VAL A 341 22.21 2.37 -7.61
C VAL A 341 22.79 3.76 -7.86
N ALA A 342 22.10 4.78 -7.37
CA ALA A 342 22.61 6.15 -7.42
C ALA A 342 23.91 6.28 -6.63
N GLN A 343 24.68 7.33 -6.92
CA GLN A 343 25.90 7.61 -6.16
C GLN A 343 25.58 7.75 -4.67
N LYS A 344 26.46 7.20 -3.83
CA LYS A 344 26.30 7.28 -2.38
C LYS A 344 26.14 8.73 -1.94
N ASN A 345 25.03 9.02 -1.27
CA ASN A 345 24.71 10.36 -0.78
C ASN A 345 25.22 10.59 0.66
N ASN A 346 25.87 9.59 1.27
CA ASN A 346 26.37 9.58 2.65
C ASN A 346 25.29 9.79 3.73
N ILE A 347 24.01 9.60 3.39
CA ILE A 347 22.89 9.69 4.32
C ILE A 347 22.59 8.28 4.85
N LYS A 348 22.49 8.15 6.17
CA LYS A 348 22.18 6.88 6.84
C LYS A 348 20.68 6.74 7.12
N VAL A 349 20.11 5.58 6.81
CA VAL A 349 18.69 5.27 7.01
C VAL A 349 18.58 4.04 7.90
N ALA A 350 17.88 4.18 9.03
CA ALA A 350 17.52 3.06 9.89
C ALA A 350 16.11 2.56 9.55
N VAL A 351 15.96 1.26 9.30
CA VAL A 351 14.67 0.60 9.05
C VAL A 351 14.36 -0.32 10.22
N ILE A 352 13.26 -0.09 10.93
CA ILE A 352 12.86 -0.90 12.08
C ILE A 352 11.83 -1.93 11.62
N GLY A 353 12.22 -3.21 11.68
CA GLY A 353 11.44 -4.36 11.22
C GLY A 353 11.82 -4.78 9.79
N SER A 354 12.01 -6.09 9.60
CA SER A 354 12.41 -6.71 8.34
C SER A 354 11.26 -7.40 7.60
N GLY A 355 10.01 -7.00 7.88
CA GLY A 355 8.85 -7.46 7.11
C GLY A 355 8.84 -6.92 5.67
N PRO A 356 7.81 -7.29 4.86
CA PRO A 356 7.69 -6.83 3.48
C PRO A 356 7.83 -5.32 3.31
N ALA A 357 7.19 -4.53 4.19
CA ALA A 357 7.26 -3.08 4.17
C ALA A 357 8.69 -2.55 4.43
N GLY A 358 9.34 -3.05 5.48
CA GLY A 358 10.70 -2.65 5.85
C GLY A 358 11.73 -3.01 4.77
N LEU A 359 11.69 -4.24 4.26
CA LEU A 359 12.60 -4.67 3.19
C LEU A 359 12.37 -3.93 1.87
N SER A 360 11.10 -3.64 1.53
CA SER A 360 10.79 -2.85 0.32
C SER A 360 11.35 -1.43 0.44
N PHE A 361 11.09 -0.76 1.56
CA PHE A 361 11.62 0.57 1.84
C PHE A 361 13.16 0.57 1.86
N ALA A 362 13.78 -0.41 2.51
CA ALA A 362 15.23 -0.54 2.57
C ALA A 362 15.85 -0.69 1.17
N GLY A 363 15.25 -1.53 0.33
CA GLY A 363 15.67 -1.73 -1.06
C GLY A 363 15.60 -0.46 -1.89
N ASP A 364 14.51 0.31 -1.80
CA ASP A 364 14.35 1.54 -2.56
C ASP A 364 15.26 2.68 -2.06
N MET A 365 15.51 2.76 -0.76
CA MET A 365 16.49 3.69 -0.21
C MET A 365 17.92 3.30 -0.65
N ALA A 366 18.26 2.00 -0.63
CA ALA A 366 19.56 1.55 -1.11
C ALA A 366 19.79 1.93 -2.59
N LYS A 367 18.78 1.76 -3.47
CA LYS A 367 18.83 2.19 -4.88
C LYS A 367 19.08 3.69 -5.03
N GLN A 368 18.57 4.51 -4.11
CA GLN A 368 18.77 5.97 -4.12
C GLN A 368 20.11 6.41 -3.52
N GLY A 369 21.01 5.47 -3.19
CA GLY A 369 22.36 5.76 -2.71
C GLY A 369 22.45 6.03 -1.21
N TYR A 370 21.39 5.75 -0.45
CA TYR A 370 21.40 5.82 1.01
C TYR A 370 22.16 4.63 1.64
N ASP A 371 22.78 4.85 2.79
CA ASP A 371 23.41 3.82 3.62
C ASP A 371 22.37 3.24 4.60
N VAL A 372 21.77 2.11 4.25
CA VAL A 372 20.59 1.57 4.94
C VAL A 372 20.97 0.45 5.91
N THR A 373 20.56 0.58 7.17
CA THR A 373 20.67 -0.45 8.19
C THR A 373 19.28 -0.92 8.61
N VAL A 374 19.01 -2.22 8.47
CA VAL A 374 17.76 -2.84 8.91
C VAL A 374 17.95 -3.44 10.29
N PHE A 375 17.09 -3.09 11.23
CA PHE A 375 17.04 -3.61 12.58
C PHE A 375 15.85 -4.55 12.72
N GLU A 376 16.11 -5.80 13.11
CA GLU A 376 15.09 -6.82 13.33
C GLU A 376 15.22 -7.34 14.76
N ALA A 377 14.09 -7.55 15.43
CA ALA A 377 14.06 -8.07 16.79
C ALA A 377 14.28 -9.59 16.82
N LEU A 378 13.87 -10.29 15.75
CA LEU A 378 14.07 -11.73 15.58
C LEU A 378 15.47 -12.08 15.08
N HIS A 379 15.84 -13.34 15.24
CA HIS A 379 17.14 -13.88 14.79
C HIS A 379 17.20 -14.09 13.27
N GLU A 380 16.06 -14.03 12.57
CA GLU A 380 15.96 -14.12 11.12
C GLU A 380 15.09 -12.99 10.57
N ILE A 381 15.42 -12.52 9.37
CA ILE A 381 14.68 -11.46 8.67
C ILE A 381 13.44 -11.99 7.94
N GLY A 382 12.54 -11.10 7.53
CA GLY A 382 11.38 -11.41 6.66
C GLY A 382 10.02 -11.23 7.33
N GLY A 383 9.98 -11.04 8.65
CA GLY A 383 8.75 -10.87 9.41
C GLY A 383 7.76 -12.02 9.17
N VAL A 384 6.53 -11.69 8.75
CA VAL A 384 5.46 -12.67 8.51
C VAL A 384 5.80 -13.67 7.40
N LEU A 385 6.62 -13.27 6.41
CA LEU A 385 7.04 -14.15 5.32
C LEU A 385 7.79 -15.37 5.87
N ASN A 386 8.57 -15.16 6.92
CA ASN A 386 9.33 -16.21 7.57
C ASN A 386 8.54 -16.93 8.68
N MET A 387 7.64 -16.24 9.37
CA MET A 387 6.94 -16.79 10.55
C MET A 387 5.67 -17.62 10.25
N VAL A 388 4.97 -17.37 9.14
CA VAL A 388 3.62 -17.94 8.92
C VAL A 388 3.58 -19.00 7.81
N SER A 389 4.60 -19.09 6.96
CA SER A 389 4.64 -20.09 5.89
C SER A 389 5.41 -21.35 6.35
N PRO A 390 4.79 -22.55 6.45
CA PRO A 390 5.40 -23.75 7.05
C PRO A 390 6.61 -24.35 6.33
N ASN A 391 7.11 -23.70 5.29
CA ASN A 391 8.44 -23.97 4.76
C ASN A 391 8.92 -22.71 4.04
N SER A 392 10.22 -22.48 4.14
CA SER A 392 11.00 -21.37 3.61
C SER A 392 10.84 -21.17 2.10
N ALA A 393 9.68 -20.69 1.66
CA ALA A 393 9.45 -20.22 0.28
C ALA A 393 10.23 -18.93 -0.04
N TYR A 394 10.98 -18.40 0.93
CA TYR A 394 11.68 -17.11 0.88
C TYR A 394 13.18 -17.20 1.23
N GLN A 395 13.74 -18.41 1.35
CA GLN A 395 15.21 -18.58 1.33
C GLN A 395 15.74 -18.60 -0.09
#